data_AF-A0A970CR87-F1
#
_entry.id   AF-A0A970CR87-F1
#
_cell.length_a   1.000
_cell.length_b   1.000
_cell.length_c   1.000
_cell.angle_alpha   90.00
_cell.angle_beta   90.00
_cell.angle_gamma   90.00
#
_symmetry.space_group_name_H-M   'P 1'
#
loop_
_entity.id
_entity.type
_entity.pdbx_description
1 polymer ?
#
loop_
_entity_poly.entity_id
_entity_poly.type
_entity_poly.pdbx_seq_one_letter_code
_entity_poly.pdbx_strand_id
1 'polypeptide(L)'
;MAKKLYIKLNKKGVGELLKSQEVQDLLMKEASATIERCGDYGEGYNQKVVVGKNRAVATVKAETYEAKRDNLKNNTLLKALRG
;
A
#
# COMPACT_ATOMS: atom_id res chain seq x y z
N MET A 1 45.86 -13.15 -11.50
CA MET A 1 44.96 -12.39 -10.61
C MET A 1 43.53 -12.55 -11.11
N ALA A 2 42.60 -13.05 -10.28
CA ALA A 2 41.21 -13.24 -10.68
C ALA A 2 40.51 -11.88 -10.87
N LYS A 3 39.80 -11.71 -11.98
CA LYS A 3 39.09 -10.47 -12.31
C LYS A 3 37.88 -10.35 -11.38
N LYS A 4 37.82 -9.28 -10.57
CA LYS A 4 36.69 -9.02 -9.66
C LYS A 4 35.40 -8.82 -10.47
N LEU A 5 34.37 -9.60 -10.15
CA LEU A 5 33.03 -9.42 -10.73
C LEU A 5 32.38 -8.19 -10.12
N TYR A 6 31.95 -7.25 -10.97
CA TYR A 6 31.20 -6.06 -10.55
C TYR A 6 29.76 -6.16 -11.05
N ILE A 7 28.81 -6.23 -10.12
CA ILE A 7 27.37 -6.23 -10.41
C ILE A 7 26.86 -4.81 -10.29
N LYS A 8 26.23 -4.30 -11.35
CA LYS A 8 25.60 -2.97 -11.38
C LYS A 8 24.08 -3.12 -11.37
N LEU A 9 23.42 -2.39 -10.47
CA LEU A 9 21.95 -2.39 -10.37
C LEU A 9 21.32 -1.77 -11.63
N ASN A 10 20.39 -2.49 -12.23
CA ASN A 10 19.55 -1.96 -13.30
C ASN A 10 18.45 -1.04 -12.72
N LYS A 11 18.78 0.23 -12.51
CA LYS A 11 17.85 1.22 -11.94
C LYS A 11 16.56 1.37 -12.76
N LYS A 12 16.65 1.29 -14.09
CA LYS A 12 15.49 1.39 -14.98
C LYS A 12 14.56 0.20 -14.78
N GLY A 13 15.10 -1.01 -14.80
CA GLY A 13 14.34 -2.24 -14.56
C GLY A 13 13.71 -2.28 -13.17
N VAL A 14 14.39 -1.78 -12.14
CA VAL A 14 13.78 -1.63 -10.80
C VAL A 14 12.61 -0.65 -10.84
N GLY A 15 12.76 0.48 -11.54
CA GLY A 15 11.67 1.45 -11.69
C GLY A 15 10.46 0.90 -12.44
N GLU A 16 10.69 0.06 -13.46
CA GLU A 16 9.63 -0.65 -14.18
C GLU A 16 8.94 -1.67 -13.28
N LEU A 17 9.71 -2.48 -12.54
CA LEU A 17 9.19 -3.43 -11.56
C LEU A 17 8.33 -2.74 -10.51
N LEU A 18 8.77 -1.63 -9.93
CA LEU A 18 8.02 -0.89 -8.90
C LEU A 18 6.70 -0.29 -9.42
N LYS A 19 6.50 -0.24 -10.74
CA LYS A 19 5.28 0.24 -11.40
C LYS A 19 4.48 -0.91 -12.04
N SER A 20 4.97 -2.14 -11.94
CA SER A 20 4.38 -3.28 -12.61
C SER A 20 3.00 -3.63 -12.04
N GLN A 21 2.24 -4.43 -12.78
CA GLN A 21 0.91 -4.84 -12.35
C GLN A 21 0.99 -5.74 -11.10
N GLU A 22 2.01 -6.59 -11.01
CA GLU A 22 2.21 -7.50 -9.88
C GLU A 22 2.41 -6.72 -8.57
N VAL A 23 3.14 -5.60 -8.60
CA VAL A 23 3.29 -4.73 -7.43
C VAL A 23 1.98 -4.03 -7.09
N GLN A 24 1.20 -3.62 -8.09
CA GLN A 24 -0.12 -3.02 -7.85
C GLN A 24 -1.09 -4.02 -7.21
N ASP A 25 -1.11 -5.26 -7.69
CA ASP A 25 -1.96 -6.33 -7.15
C ASP A 25 -1.56 -6.69 -5.72
N LEU A 26 -0.26 -6.77 -5.45
CA LEU A 26 0.26 -6.95 -4.09
C LEU A 26 -0.20 -5.82 -3.16
N LEU A 27 -0.06 -4.57 -3.60
CA LEU A 27 -0.50 -3.40 -2.84
C LEU A 27 -2.02 -3.38 -2.63
N MET A 28 -2.80 -3.81 -3.62
CA MET A 28 -4.26 -3.96 -3.51
C MET A 28 -4.62 -4.98 -2.43
N LYS A 29 -3.94 -6.13 -2.40
CA LYS A 29 -4.14 -7.17 -1.38
C LYS A 29 -3.83 -6.67 0.03
N GLU A 30 -2.70 -5.98 0.21
CA GLU A 30 -2.32 -5.42 1.51
C GLU A 30 -3.29 -4.32 1.98
N ALA A 31 -3.81 -3.52 1.04
CA ALA A 31 -4.85 -2.54 1.33
C ALA A 31 -6.15 -3.22 1.79
N SER A 32 -6.56 -4.30 1.13
CA SER A 32 -7.77 -5.06 1.50
C SER A 32 -7.64 -5.69 2.87
N ALA A 33 -6.50 -6.31 3.16
CA ALA A 33 -6.21 -6.82 4.50
C ALA A 33 -6.21 -5.71 5.57
N THR A 34 -5.89 -4.47 5.19
CA THR A 34 -5.98 -3.32 6.11
C THR A 34 -7.43 -2.91 6.36
N ILE A 35 -8.29 -2.90 5.34
CA ILE A 35 -9.72 -2.65 5.50
C ILE A 35 -10.39 -3.73 6.35
N GLU A 36 -10.07 -5.01 6.13
CA GLU A 36 -10.58 -6.12 6.94
C GLU A 36 -10.22 -5.96 8.42
N ARG A 37 -9.02 -5.46 8.72
CA ARG A 37 -8.58 -5.15 10.09
C ARG A 37 -9.30 -3.96 10.72
N CYS A 38 -10.01 -3.14 9.95
CA CYS A 38 -10.82 -2.04 10.49
C CYS A 38 -12.13 -2.52 11.13
N GLY A 39 -12.45 -3.81 11.08
CA GLY A 39 -13.58 -4.42 11.79
C GLY A 39 -14.93 -4.02 11.23
N ASP A 40 -15.93 -3.86 12.11
CA ASP A 40 -17.34 -3.65 11.76
C ASP A 40 -17.61 -2.41 10.89
N TYR A 41 -16.69 -1.44 10.87
CA TYR A 41 -16.78 -0.24 10.03
C TYR A 41 -16.04 -0.36 8.70
N GLY A 42 -15.50 -1.54 8.36
CA GLY A 42 -14.69 -1.79 7.17
C GLY A 42 -15.34 -1.30 5.86
N GLU A 43 -16.66 -1.42 5.72
CA GLU A 43 -17.41 -0.95 4.55
C GLU A 43 -17.33 0.57 4.31
N GLY A 44 -17.06 1.36 5.37
CA GLY A 44 -16.89 2.80 5.27
C GLY A 44 -15.47 3.26 4.92
N TYR A 45 -14.53 2.32 4.83
CA TYR A 45 -13.16 2.55 4.39
C TYR A 45 -13.00 2.13 2.94
N ASN A 46 -12.26 2.93 2.17
CA ASN A 46 -12.00 2.67 0.76
C ASN A 46 -10.49 2.60 0.50
N GLN A 47 -10.11 1.84 -0.51
CA GLN A 47 -8.75 1.70 -0.98
C GLN A 47 -8.60 2.10 -2.44
N LYS A 48 -7.43 2.62 -2.79
CA LYS A 48 -7.06 2.91 -4.17
C LYS A 48 -5.60 2.61 -4.40
N VAL A 49 -5.28 2.01 -5.55
CA VAL A 49 -3.90 1.88 -6.05
C VAL A 49 -3.67 2.87 -7.19
N VAL A 50 -2.55 3.58 -7.15
CA VAL A 50 -2.12 4.53 -8.19
C VAL A 50 -0.66 4.33 -8.51
N VAL A 51 -0.32 4.32 -9.80
CA VAL A 51 1.07 4.37 -10.25
C VAL A 51 1.55 5.82 -10.24
N GLY A 52 2.39 6.15 -9.27
CA GLY A 52 3.04 7.46 -9.17
C GLY A 52 4.26 7.58 -10.08
N LYS A 53 4.93 8.74 -9.99
CA LYS A 53 6.12 9.06 -10.80
C LYS A 53 7.20 7.96 -10.74
N ASN A 54 7.40 7.37 -9.56
CA ASN A 54 8.50 6.44 -9.29
C ASN A 54 8.06 5.01 -8.92
N ARG A 55 6.83 4.81 -8.42
CA ARG A 55 6.34 3.54 -7.87
C ARG A 55 4.82 3.53 -7.79
N ALA A 56 4.23 2.33 -7.73
CA ALA A 56 2.85 2.14 -7.30
C ALA A 56 2.69 2.45 -5.81
N VAL A 57 1.52 2.98 -5.44
CA VAL A 57 1.15 3.35 -4.08
C VAL A 57 -0.30 2.91 -3.85
N ALA A 58 -0.55 2.21 -2.75
CA ALA A 58 -1.88 2.01 -2.20
C ALA A 58 -2.20 3.06 -1.14
N THR A 59 -3.42 3.57 -1.18
CA THR A 59 -3.97 4.49 -0.18
C THR A 59 -5.24 3.87 0.39
N VAL A 60 -5.37 3.82 1.71
CA VAL A 60 -6.60 3.45 2.44
C VAL A 60 -7.09 4.68 3.18
N LYS A 61 -8.38 5.00 3.10
CA LYS A 61 -8.98 6.18 3.74
C LYS A 61 -10.39 5.90 4.22
N ALA A 62 -10.78 6.60 5.29
CA ALA A 62 -12.18 6.66 5.72
C ALA A 62 -12.98 7.57 4.77
N GLU A 63 -14.01 7.04 4.12
CA GLU A 63 -14.85 7.82 3.21
C GLU A 63 -16.15 8.28 3.87
N THR A 64 -16.85 7.37 4.55
CA THR A 64 -18.14 7.66 5.18
C THR A 64 -17.98 8.48 6.46
N TYR A 65 -19.08 9.10 6.88
CA TYR A 65 -19.11 9.84 8.14
C TYR A 65 -18.87 8.92 9.34
N GLU A 66 -19.44 7.70 9.35
CA GLU A 66 -19.22 6.73 10.41
C GLU A 66 -17.75 6.33 10.50
N ALA A 67 -17.12 5.97 9.37
CA ALA A 67 -15.72 5.56 9.34
C ALA A 67 -14.77 6.69 9.76
N LYS A 68 -15.05 7.94 9.38
CA LYS A 68 -14.25 9.10 9.83
C LYS A 68 -14.37 9.29 11.34
N ARG A 69 -15.59 9.19 11.88
CA ARG A 69 -15.84 9.31 13.32
C ARG A 69 -15.19 8.18 14.10
N ASP A 70 -15.29 6.95 13.61
CA ASP A 70 -14.64 5.77 14.18
C ASP A 70 -13.12 5.95 14.19
N ASN A 71 -12.52 6.24 13.03
CA ASN A 71 -11.07 6.43 12.92
C ASN A 71 -10.56 7.54 13.85
N LEU A 72 -11.29 8.65 13.98
CA LEU A 72 -10.91 9.77 14.85
C LEU A 72 -10.95 9.39 16.34
N LYS A 73 -11.93 8.58 16.75
CA LYS A 73 -12.09 8.18 18.16
C LYS A 73 -11.17 7.04 18.56
N ASN A 74 -10.97 6.09 17.64
CA ASN A 74 -10.37 4.80 17.94
C ASN A 74 -8.98 4.61 17.33
N ASN A 75 -8.51 5.55 16.50
CA ASN A 75 -7.29 5.42 15.71
C ASN A 75 -7.28 4.13 14.86
N THR A 76 -8.43 3.79 14.28
CA THR A 76 -8.67 2.50 13.63
C THR A 76 -7.67 2.20 12.53
N LEU A 77 -7.38 3.14 11.63
CA LEU A 77 -6.38 2.94 10.57
C LEU A 77 -4.97 2.75 11.11
N LEU A 78 -4.59 3.50 12.15
CA LEU A 78 -3.27 3.37 12.77
C LEU A 78 -3.09 1.97 13.37
N LYS A 79 -4.09 1.52 14.12
CA LYS A 79 -4.13 0.16 14.70
C LYS A 79 -4.18 -0.93 13.63
N ALA A 80 -4.95 -0.73 12.56
CA ALA A 80 -5.02 -1.66 11.43
C ALA A 80 -3.67 -1.81 10.72
N LEU A 81 -2.88 -0.74 10.66
CA LEU A 81 -1.50 -0.76 10.16
C LEU A 81 -0.49 -1.36 11.14
N ARG A 82 -0.92 -1.74 12.35
CA ARG A 82 -0.06 -2.24 13.46
C ARG A 82 1.04 -1.24 13.87
N GLY A 83 0.74 0.05 13.73
CA GLY A 83 1.59 1.18 14.17
C GLY A 83 1.10 1.83 15.45
#